data_AF-N9Y5F3-F1
#
_entry.id   AF-N9Y5F3-F1
#
_cell.length_a   1.000
_cell.length_b   1.000
_cell.length_c   1.000
_cell.angle_alpha   90.00
_cell.angle_beta   90.00
_cell.angle_gamma   90.00
#
_symmetry.space_group_name_H-M   'P 1'
#
loop_
_entity.id
_entity.type
_entity.pdbx_description
1 polymer ?
#
loop_
_entity_poly.entity_id
_entity_poly.type
_entity_poly.pdbx_seq_one_letter_code
_entity_poly.pdbx_strand_id
1 'polypeptide(L)'
;MLARYQKRKGVYFIYDCESLVYIGEAGRGEKQTIRERCMQYLQQGTGRKFREKLMMDKELDVQESIEYIKEKCTIRYIIENKHKKLEHLAIGIFNTKYND
;
A
#
# COMPACT_ATOMS: atom_id res chain seq x y z
N MET A 1 11.06 -9.09 6.56
CA MET A 1 10.02 -8.03 6.50
C MET A 1 8.59 -8.57 6.34
N LEU A 2 8.32 -9.52 5.44
CA LEU A 2 6.96 -9.96 5.08
C LEU A 2 6.18 -10.74 6.16
N ALA A 3 6.86 -11.33 7.15
CA ALA A 3 6.25 -12.14 8.21
C ALA A 3 5.47 -11.33 9.28
N ARG A 4 5.58 -9.99 9.27
CA ARG A 4 4.97 -9.10 10.29
C ARG A 4 3.64 -8.46 9.86
N TYR A 5 3.17 -8.73 8.65
CA TYR A 5 1.92 -8.14 8.18
C TYR A 5 0.69 -8.83 8.77
N GLN A 6 -0.28 -8.03 9.19
CA GLN A 6 -1.46 -8.48 9.92
C GLN A 6 -2.46 -9.19 9.00
N LYS A 7 -2.98 -10.31 9.48
CA LYS A 7 -4.14 -11.02 8.89
C LYS A 7 -5.47 -10.40 9.33
N ARG A 8 -5.50 -9.07 9.47
CA ARG A 8 -6.69 -8.30 9.88
C ARG A 8 -6.98 -7.21 8.85
N LYS A 9 -8.22 -6.72 8.87
CA LYS A 9 -8.66 -5.56 8.10
C LYS A 9 -8.16 -4.27 8.72
N GLY A 10 -8.04 -3.22 7.91
CA GLY A 10 -7.51 -1.94 8.37
C GLY A 10 -7.12 -1.02 7.23
N VAL A 11 -6.38 0.03 7.59
CA VAL A 11 -5.78 0.98 6.65
C VAL A 11 -4.27 0.82 6.74
N TYR A 12 -3.61 0.84 5.59
CA TYR A 12 -2.16 0.81 5.49
C TYR A 12 -1.64 2.08 4.82
N PHE A 13 -0.42 2.45 5.19
CA PHE A 13 0.28 3.67 4.82
C PHE A 13 1.63 3.24 4.27
N ILE A 14 1.92 3.60 3.02
CA ILE A 14 3.18 3.31 2.36
C ILE A 14 4.01 4.59 2.38
N TYR A 15 5.19 4.49 2.95
CA TYR A 15 6.19 5.54 2.98
C TYR A 15 7.30 5.19 2.00
N ASP A 16 7.72 6.15 1.18
CA ASP A 16 8.96 6.10 0.42
C ASP A 16 10.03 6.84 1.22
N CYS A 17 10.99 6.11 1.77
CA CYS A 17 11.85 6.60 2.84
C CYS A 17 11.03 7.16 4.02
N GLU A 18 11.00 8.48 4.21
CA GLU A 18 10.27 9.17 5.29
C GLU A 18 8.97 9.83 4.83
N SER A 19 8.72 9.87 3.52
CA SER A 19 7.56 10.55 2.93
C SER A 19 6.38 9.61 2.78
N LEU A 20 5.22 9.98 3.33
CA LEU A 20 3.97 9.25 3.11
C LEU A 20 3.50 9.44 1.66
N VAL A 21 3.54 8.38 0.85
CA VAL A 21 3.26 8.46 -0.59
C VAL A 21 1.95 7.81 -1.00
N TYR A 22 1.43 6.88 -0.21
CA TYR A 22 0.18 6.18 -0.53
C TYR A 22 -0.55 5.68 0.73
N ILE A 23 -1.87 5.72 0.68
CA ILE A 23 -2.79 5.20 1.70
C ILE A 23 -3.75 4.22 1.02
N GLY A 24 -4.00 3.08 1.65
CA GLY A 24 -4.96 2.11 1.12
C GLY A 24 -5.73 1.37 2.18
N GLU A 25 -6.95 0.96 1.84
CA GLU A 25 -7.74 0.04 2.66
C GLU A 25 -7.42 -1.43 2.37
N ALA A 26 -7.45 -2.23 3.43
CA ALA A 26 -7.51 -3.66 3.40
C ALA A 26 -8.78 -4.14 4.09
N GLY A 27 -9.75 -4.61 3.32
CA GLY A 27 -11.00 -5.13 3.87
C GLY A 27 -12.17 -5.26 2.91
N ARG A 28 -11.96 -5.05 1.60
CA ARG A 28 -12.96 -5.40 0.57
C ARG A 28 -13.16 -6.92 0.53
N GLY A 29 -14.28 -7.37 1.08
CA GLY A 29 -14.61 -8.78 1.22
C GLY A 29 -13.90 -9.46 2.40
N GLU A 30 -14.08 -10.77 2.53
CA GLU A 30 -13.56 -11.57 3.65
C GLU A 30 -12.05 -11.89 3.51
N LYS A 31 -11.52 -11.89 2.28
CA LYS A 31 -10.16 -12.35 1.94
C LYS A 31 -9.15 -11.23 1.63
N GLN A 32 -9.37 -9.99 2.09
CA GLN A 32 -8.42 -8.89 1.88
C GLN A 32 -7.95 -8.30 3.19
N THR A 33 -6.99 -8.96 3.80
CA THR A 33 -6.22 -8.48 4.95
C THR A 33 -5.10 -7.53 4.52
N ILE A 34 -4.56 -6.78 5.49
CA ILE A 34 -3.41 -5.89 5.26
C ILE A 34 -2.26 -6.68 4.62
N ARG A 35 -1.98 -7.90 5.13
CA ARG A 35 -0.97 -8.79 4.57
C ARG A 35 -1.22 -9.09 3.09
N GLU A 36 -2.41 -9.55 2.73
CA GLU A 36 -2.71 -9.92 1.35
C GLU A 36 -2.60 -8.72 0.40
N ARG A 37 -3.05 -7.54 0.84
CA ARG A 37 -2.90 -6.29 0.07
C ARG A 37 -1.43 -5.89 -0.15
N CYS A 38 -0.62 -5.97 0.91
CA CYS A 38 0.80 -5.60 0.81
C CYS A 38 1.58 -6.60 -0.06
N MET A 39 1.26 -7.89 0.06
CA MET A 39 1.89 -8.95 -0.74
C MET A 39 1.61 -8.79 -2.23
N GLN A 40 0.45 -8.26 -2.62
CA GLN A 40 0.14 -8.02 -4.04
C GLN A 40 1.17 -7.09 -4.68
N TYR A 41 1.62 -6.04 -4.00
CA TYR A 41 2.65 -5.14 -4.57
C TYR A 41 3.96 -5.84 -4.94
N LEU A 42 4.24 -7.02 -4.39
CA LEU A 42 5.45 -7.79 -4.63
C LEU A 42 5.25 -8.97 -5.60
N GLN A 43 4.05 -9.14 -6.17
CA GLN A 43 3.73 -10.21 -7.11
C GLN A 43 3.70 -9.68 -8.54
N GLN A 44 4.31 -10.38 -9.49
CA GLN A 44 4.41 -9.92 -10.87
C GLN A 44 3.03 -9.77 -11.56
N GLY A 45 2.02 -10.57 -11.18
CA GLY A 45 0.72 -10.59 -11.86
C GLY A 45 -0.36 -9.62 -11.36
N THR A 46 -0.23 -9.04 -10.16
CA THR A 46 -1.22 -8.08 -9.63
C THR A 46 -0.52 -7.01 -8.80
N GLY A 47 -0.86 -5.73 -8.96
CA GLY A 47 -0.12 -4.62 -8.34
C GLY A 47 -0.91 -3.33 -8.37
N ARG A 48 -2.10 -3.37 -7.75
CA ARG A 48 -3.11 -2.32 -7.73
C ARG A 48 -2.51 -0.90 -7.73
N LYS A 49 -2.89 -0.06 -8.70
CA LYS A 49 -2.79 1.43 -8.77
C LYS A 49 -1.52 2.09 -8.23
N PHE A 50 -1.16 1.91 -6.96
CA PHE A 50 0.10 2.36 -6.37
C PHE A 50 1.33 1.91 -7.17
N ARG A 51 1.50 0.60 -7.45
CA ARG A 51 2.71 0.13 -8.16
C ARG A 51 2.73 0.66 -9.59
N GLU A 52 1.59 0.67 -10.27
CA GLU A 52 1.45 1.26 -11.61
C GLU A 52 1.87 2.74 -11.63
N LYS A 53 1.40 3.53 -10.66
CA LYS A 53 1.79 4.94 -10.51
C LYS A 53 3.26 5.11 -10.16
N LEU A 54 3.80 4.26 -9.28
CA LEU A 54 5.23 4.26 -8.93
C LEU A 54 6.10 3.98 -10.15
N MET A 55 5.73 2.97 -10.94
CA MET A 55 6.43 2.60 -12.19
C MET A 55 6.43 3.76 -13.18
N MET A 56 5.30 4.44 -13.36
CA MET A 56 5.21 5.61 -14.24
C MET A 56 6.02 6.80 -13.74
N ASP A 57 5.97 7.10 -12.45
CA ASP A 57 6.68 8.25 -11.85
C ASP A 57 8.19 8.09 -11.85
N LYS A 58 8.68 6.86 -11.73
CA LYS A 58 10.09 6.52 -11.58
C LYS A 58 10.70 5.87 -12.83
N GLU A 59 9.90 5.69 -13.88
CA GLU A 59 10.28 5.00 -15.13
C GLU A 59 10.85 3.59 -14.88
N LEU A 60 10.23 2.84 -13.96
CA LEU A 60 10.65 1.49 -13.55
C LEU A 60 9.83 0.40 -14.25
N ASP A 61 10.47 -0.71 -14.55
CA ASP A 61 9.77 -1.93 -14.95
C ASP A 61 9.14 -2.67 -13.75
N VAL A 62 8.49 -3.81 -14.02
CA VAL A 62 7.81 -4.60 -12.99
C VAL A 62 8.78 -5.16 -11.95
N GLN A 63 9.95 -5.64 -12.37
CA GLN A 63 10.92 -6.23 -11.46
C GLN A 63 11.61 -5.14 -10.64
N GLU A 64 12.04 -4.06 -11.28
CA GLU A 64 12.67 -2.89 -10.65
C GLU A 64 11.73 -2.25 -9.62
N SER A 65 10.44 -2.12 -9.92
CA SER A 65 9.47 -1.58 -8.97
C SER A 65 9.23 -2.50 -7.77
N ILE A 66 9.26 -3.83 -7.95
CA ILE A 66 9.17 -4.78 -6.83
C ILE A 66 10.39 -4.65 -5.92
N GLU A 67 11.59 -4.52 -6.49
CA GLU A 67 12.84 -4.32 -5.75
C GLU A 67 12.83 -2.97 -5.02
N TYR A 68 12.43 -1.90 -5.71
CA TYR A 68 12.26 -0.58 -5.11
C TYR A 68 11.34 -0.62 -3.89
N ILE A 69 10.16 -1.25 -4.00
CA ILE A 69 9.21 -1.36 -2.88
C ILE A 69 9.82 -2.15 -1.71
N LYS A 70 10.62 -3.19 -1.97
CA LYS A 70 11.27 -3.97 -0.90
C LYS A 70 12.35 -3.19 -0.17
N GLU A 71 13.10 -2.35 -0.88
CA GLU A 71 14.27 -1.67 -0.34
C GLU A 71 13.99 -0.28 0.21
N LYS A 72 13.12 0.48 -0.45
CA LYS A 72 12.88 1.91 -0.18
C LYS A 72 11.57 2.16 0.54
N CYS A 73 10.58 1.29 0.37
CA CYS A 73 9.28 1.51 0.97
C CYS A 73 9.15 0.85 2.34
N THR A 74 8.51 1.58 3.27
CA THR A 74 8.06 1.02 4.55
C THR A 74 6.54 1.09 4.64
N ILE A 75 5.95 0.08 5.28
CA ILE A 75 4.49 0.00 5.44
C ILE A 75 4.13 0.07 6.91
N ARG A 76 3.28 1.03 7.27
CA ARG A 76 2.62 1.14 8.58
C ARG A 76 1.14 0.85 8.41
N TYR A 77 0.46 0.47 9.49
CA TYR A 77 -0.96 0.15 9.41
C TYR A 77 -1.70 0.43 10.72
N ILE A 78 -3.01 0.61 10.59
CA ILE A 78 -3.97 0.69 11.68
C ILE A 78 -5.02 -0.40 11.46
N ILE A 79 -5.21 -1.27 12.45
CA ILE A 79 -6.26 -2.28 12.43
C ILE A 79 -7.57 -1.59 12.87
N GLU A 80 -8.54 -1.53 11.97
CA GLU A 80 -9.82 -0.85 12.22
C GLU A 80 -10.92 -1.52 11.38
N ASN A 81 -12.09 -1.76 12.00
CA ASN A 81 -13.25 -2.33 11.33
C ASN A 81 -13.96 -1.29 10.43
N LYS A 82 -13.88 0.00 10.79
CA LYS A 82 -14.35 1.14 9.98
C LYS A 82 -13.29 1.66 8.99
N HIS A 83 -12.41 0.78 8.51
CA HIS A 83 -11.24 1.14 7.68
C HIS A 83 -11.57 2.02 6.47
N LYS A 84 -12.72 1.83 5.82
CA LYS A 84 -13.12 2.62 4.64
C LYS A 84 -13.28 4.12 4.96
N LYS A 85 -13.90 4.45 6.11
CA LYS A 85 -14.06 5.85 6.54
C LYS A 85 -12.71 6.46 6.93
N LEU A 86 -11.86 5.67 7.58
CA LEU A 86 -10.53 6.09 7.98
C LEU A 86 -9.62 6.35 6.78
N GLU A 87 -9.66 5.49 5.75
CA GLU A 87 -8.93 5.69 4.50
C GLU A 87 -9.31 7.02 3.84
N HIS A 88 -10.61 7.26 3.64
CA HIS A 88 -11.08 8.52 3.03
C HIS A 88 -10.64 9.75 3.84
N LEU A 89 -10.78 9.70 5.16
CA LEU A 89 -10.34 10.80 6.02
C LEU A 89 -8.84 11.03 5.90
N ALA A 90 -8.04 9.96 5.94
CA ALA A 90 -6.59 10.04 5.88
C ALA A 90 -6.12 10.58 4.51
N ILE A 91 -6.73 10.13 3.40
CA ILE A 91 -6.43 10.68 2.06
C ILE A 91 -6.74 12.18 2.01
N GLY A 92 -7.89 12.61 2.54
CA GLY A 92 -8.26 14.03 2.57
C GLY A 92 -7.35 14.91 3.42
N ILE A 93 -6.74 14.38 4.47
CA ILE A 93 -5.80 15.11 5.34
C ILE A 93 -4.40 15.17 4.73
N PHE A 94 -3.89 14.03 4.26
CA PHE A 94 -2.48 13.90 3.87
C PHE A 94 -2.21 14.18 2.40
N ASN A 95 -3.24 14.17 1.54
CA ASN A 95 -3.14 14.44 0.10
C ASN A 95 -1.93 13.77 -0.57
N THR A 96 -1.84 12.45 -0.42
CA THR A 96 -0.64 11.67 -0.74
C THR A 96 -0.46 11.48 -2.25
N LYS A 97 0.80 11.54 -2.70
CA LYS A 97 1.20 11.55 -4.13
C LYS A 97 0.49 10.54 -5.03
N TYR A 98 0.24 9.32 -4.57
CA TYR A 98 -0.27 8.25 -5.43
C TYR A 98 -1.75 7.90 -5.21
N ASN A 99 -2.51 8.71 -4.46
CA ASN A 99 -3.92 8.41 -4.14
C ASN A 99 -4.97 8.95 -5.12
N ASP A 100 -4.56 9.73 -6.13
CA ASP A 100 -5.44 10.30 -7.17
C ASP A 100 -6.37 9.31 -7.91
#